data_AF-A0A938KQJ0-F1
#
_entry.id   AF-A0A938KQJ0-F1
#
_cell.length_a   1.000
_cell.length_b   1.000
_cell.length_c   1.000
_cell.angle_alpha   90.00
_cell.angle_beta   90.00
_cell.angle_gamma   90.00
#
_symmetry.space_group_name_H-M   'P 1'
#
loop_
_entity.id
_entity.type
_entity.pdbx_description
1 polymer ?
#
loop_
_entity_poly.entity_id
_entity_poly.type
_entity_poly.pdbx_seq_one_letter_code
_entity_poly.pdbx_strand_id
1 'polypeptide(L)'
;MDQTTLLPLTALAAALGAAMNAVAGGGTLITFPALVALGIPSITANATSTVALWPGTMSSMWGYRAELRGARRWAKAWAVPSILGGIIGALLLLWTPERRFAALVPYLILGATVLFMIQGPLLKSWIATRTIARPDGTLDLPPRRFLVFQFGVGIYGGYFGAGAGILMLAALGLMGLTNIHQMNGLKNWGGGLMNLVAVVIFAGSGIVNWPVAITMAIGATIGGIGGSLLAQRVGQRWVRRAVVAIGFGSGLTMLLDLI
;
A
#
# COMPACT_ATOMS: atom_id res chain seq x y z
N MET A 1 16.09 20.40 -13.11
CA MET A 1 14.74 20.50 -13.71
C MET A 1 14.02 21.65 -13.05
N ASP A 2 13.27 22.43 -13.82
CA ASP A 2 12.59 23.64 -13.33
C ASP A 2 11.35 23.28 -12.49
N GLN A 3 11.00 24.04 -11.45
CA GLN A 3 9.88 23.72 -10.54
C GLN A 3 8.52 23.59 -11.27
N THR A 4 8.38 24.28 -12.40
CA THR A 4 7.20 24.28 -13.27
C THR A 4 6.98 22.97 -14.02
N THR A 5 8.04 22.17 -14.25
CA THR A 5 7.95 20.82 -14.88
C THR A 5 7.90 19.69 -13.85
N LEU A 6 8.45 19.90 -12.64
CA LEU A 6 8.45 18.92 -11.55
C LEU A 6 7.04 18.67 -10.96
N LEU A 7 6.25 19.72 -10.78
CA LEU A 7 4.91 19.63 -10.19
C LEU A 7 3.88 18.86 -11.03
N PRO A 8 3.76 19.04 -12.37
CA PRO A 8 2.82 18.26 -13.16
C PRO A 8 3.22 16.77 -13.28
N LEU A 9 4.53 16.46 -13.34
CA LEU A 9 5.01 15.07 -13.35
C LEU A 9 4.74 14.34 -12.03
N THR A 10 4.98 15.00 -10.89
CA THR A 10 4.62 14.44 -9.57
C THR A 10 3.12 14.27 -9.40
N ALA A 11 2.32 15.24 -9.86
CA ALA A 11 0.86 15.15 -9.83
C ALA A 11 0.35 13.97 -10.67
N LEU A 12 0.92 13.73 -11.85
CA LEU A 12 0.55 12.60 -12.71
C LEU A 12 0.98 11.26 -12.09
N ALA A 13 2.21 11.15 -11.59
CA ALA A 13 2.69 9.95 -10.92
C ALA A 13 1.87 9.63 -9.65
N ALA A 14 1.46 10.66 -8.90
CA ALA A 14 0.59 10.53 -7.75
C ALA A 14 -0.85 10.16 -8.10
N ALA A 15 -1.40 10.71 -9.18
CA ALA A 15 -2.71 10.33 -9.68
C ALA A 15 -2.74 8.85 -10.11
N LEU A 16 -1.72 8.40 -10.86
CA LEU A 16 -1.56 7.01 -11.26
C LEU A 16 -1.33 6.10 -10.05
N GLY A 17 -0.43 6.48 -9.15
CA GLY A 17 -0.16 5.74 -7.93
C GLY A 17 -1.40 5.59 -7.06
N ALA A 18 -2.16 6.65 -6.82
CA ALA A 18 -3.37 6.56 -6.02
C ALA A 18 -4.49 5.76 -6.68
N ALA A 19 -4.66 5.89 -8.00
CA ALA A 19 -5.55 5.01 -8.76
C ALA A 19 -5.19 3.54 -8.51
N MET A 20 -3.89 3.20 -8.45
CA MET A 20 -3.45 1.83 -8.14
C MET A 20 -3.57 1.47 -6.66
N ASN A 21 -3.37 2.41 -5.73
CA ASN A 21 -3.55 2.15 -4.31
C ASN A 21 -5.01 1.76 -4.00
N ALA A 22 -5.96 2.47 -4.64
CA ALA A 22 -7.38 2.19 -4.55
C ALA A 22 -7.72 0.77 -5.08
N VAL A 23 -7.08 0.33 -6.16
CA VAL A 23 -7.42 -0.93 -6.84
C VAL A 23 -6.69 -2.15 -6.27
N ALA A 24 -5.39 -2.03 -6.05
CA ALA A 24 -4.50 -3.16 -5.80
C ALA A 24 -3.59 -2.97 -4.57
N GLY A 25 -3.57 -1.78 -3.95
CA GLY A 25 -2.72 -1.49 -2.78
C GLY A 25 -1.22 -1.35 -3.10
N GLY A 26 -0.89 -0.99 -4.35
CA GLY A 26 0.49 -0.84 -4.84
C GLY A 26 0.86 0.58 -5.28
N GLY A 27 0.10 1.60 -4.87
CA GLY A 27 0.29 2.96 -5.38
C GLY A 27 1.64 3.59 -5.07
N THR A 28 2.15 3.28 -3.89
CA THR A 28 3.49 3.64 -3.41
C THR A 28 4.61 3.08 -4.29
N LEU A 29 4.38 1.99 -5.04
CA LEU A 29 5.37 1.44 -5.99
C LEU A 29 5.56 2.33 -7.23
N ILE A 30 4.64 3.27 -7.49
CA ILE A 30 4.76 4.26 -8.57
C ILE A 30 5.27 5.58 -8.01
N THR A 31 4.65 6.06 -6.93
CA THR A 31 4.93 7.39 -6.41
C THR A 31 6.32 7.50 -5.80
N PHE A 32 6.77 6.49 -5.06
CA PHE A 32 8.06 6.55 -4.40
C PHE A 32 9.23 6.66 -5.39
N PRO A 33 9.37 5.78 -6.42
CA PRO A 33 10.46 5.92 -7.38
C PRO A 33 10.39 7.20 -8.19
N ALA A 34 9.18 7.69 -8.49
CA ALA A 34 9.00 8.97 -9.15
C ALA A 34 9.57 10.12 -8.32
N LEU A 35 9.34 10.16 -7.01
CA LEU A 35 9.90 11.19 -6.13
C LEU A 35 11.43 11.10 -6.02
N VAL A 36 11.98 9.88 -5.93
CA VAL A 36 13.43 9.68 -5.91
C VAL A 36 14.08 10.13 -7.23
N ALA A 37 13.46 9.82 -8.37
CA ALA A 37 13.92 10.27 -9.69
C ALA A 37 13.92 11.80 -9.85
N LEU A 38 13.11 12.51 -9.05
CA LEU A 38 13.07 13.97 -9.01
C LEU A 38 14.09 14.58 -8.04
N GLY A 39 14.97 13.75 -7.46
CA GLY A 39 16.02 14.17 -6.54
C GLY A 39 15.58 14.34 -5.09
N ILE A 40 14.37 13.89 -4.72
CA ILE A 40 13.93 13.91 -3.32
C ILE A 40 14.62 12.77 -2.55
N PRO A 41 15.20 13.04 -1.37
CA PRO A 41 15.77 11.99 -0.51
C PRO A 41 14.75 10.86 -0.28
N SER A 42 15.21 9.62 -0.28
CA SER A 42 14.39 8.42 -0.17
C SER A 42 13.51 8.43 1.10
N ILE A 43 14.04 8.79 2.28
CA ILE A 43 13.21 8.83 3.50
C ILE A 43 12.10 9.89 3.36
N THR A 44 12.44 11.09 2.89
CA THR A 44 11.47 12.17 2.62
C THR A 44 10.46 11.78 1.54
N ALA A 45 10.89 11.12 0.47
CA ALA A 45 10.05 10.65 -0.62
C ALA A 45 9.02 9.63 -0.10
N ASN A 46 9.45 8.67 0.71
CA ASN A 46 8.57 7.68 1.33
C ASN A 46 7.55 8.31 2.27
N ALA A 47 8.02 9.19 3.17
CA ALA A 47 7.16 9.91 4.11
C ALA A 47 6.12 10.77 3.37
N THR A 48 6.57 11.56 2.40
CA THR A 48 5.73 12.43 1.56
C THR A 48 4.67 11.62 0.81
N SER A 49 5.06 10.51 0.20
CA SER A 49 4.15 9.62 -0.51
C SER A 49 3.13 8.97 0.44
N THR A 50 3.54 8.59 1.65
CA THR A 50 2.65 7.98 2.65
C THR A 50 1.57 8.96 3.08
N VAL A 51 1.95 10.22 3.37
CA VAL A 51 1.02 11.30 3.70
C VAL A 51 0.07 11.60 2.54
N ALA A 52 0.59 11.72 1.32
CA ALA A 52 -0.21 12.04 0.14
C ALA A 52 -1.27 10.98 -0.21
N LEU A 53 -0.96 9.70 -0.02
CA LEU A 53 -1.83 8.59 -0.41
C LEU A 53 -2.80 8.16 0.70
N TRP A 54 -2.59 8.61 1.93
CA TRP A 54 -3.44 8.25 3.06
C TRP A 54 -4.92 8.68 2.90
N PRO A 55 -5.24 9.91 2.45
CA PRO A 55 -6.63 10.31 2.18
C PRO A 55 -7.34 9.37 1.20
N GLY A 56 -6.67 8.97 0.12
CA GLY A 56 -7.24 8.02 -0.86
C GLY A 56 -7.50 6.63 -0.27
N THR A 57 -6.69 6.20 0.70
CA THR A 57 -6.91 4.94 1.44
C THR A 57 -8.14 5.04 2.35
N MET A 58 -8.35 6.19 3.00
CA MET A 58 -9.55 6.46 3.79
C MET A 58 -10.82 6.50 2.94
N SER A 59 -10.78 7.18 1.79
CA SER A 59 -11.90 7.17 0.83
C SER A 59 -12.24 5.75 0.36
N SER A 60 -11.22 4.93 0.08
CA SER A 60 -11.41 3.52 -0.29
C SER A 60 -12.01 2.70 0.86
N MET A 61 -11.54 2.89 2.08
CA MET A 61 -12.10 2.24 3.28
C MET A 61 -13.58 2.58 3.48
N TRP A 62 -13.97 3.83 3.25
CA TRP A 62 -15.37 4.26 3.32
C TRP A 62 -16.25 3.57 2.26
N GLY A 63 -15.72 3.36 1.05
CA GLY A 63 -16.41 2.63 -0.01
C GLY A 63 -16.73 1.19 0.37
N TYR A 64 -15.83 0.51 1.10
CA TYR A 64 -15.99 -0.88 1.54
C TYR A 64 -16.63 -1.04 2.93
N ARG A 65 -17.27 0.01 3.46
CA ARG A 65 -17.81 0.02 4.84
C ARG A 65 -18.94 -0.99 5.05
N ALA A 66 -19.70 -1.32 4.00
CA ALA A 66 -20.81 -2.26 4.09
C ALA A 66 -20.29 -3.70 4.25
N GLU A 67 -19.23 -4.03 3.52
CA GLU A 67 -18.56 -5.31 3.50
C GLU A 67 -17.77 -5.57 4.78
N LEU A 68 -17.21 -4.51 5.38
CA LEU A 68 -16.57 -4.54 6.70
C LEU A 68 -17.54 -4.91 7.84
N ARG A 69 -18.85 -4.73 7.67
CA ARG A 69 -19.84 -5.10 8.71
C ARG A 69 -19.82 -6.60 9.00
N GLY A 70 -19.70 -7.44 7.97
CA GLY A 70 -19.58 -8.90 8.10
C GLY A 70 -18.25 -9.35 8.70
N ALA A 71 -17.23 -8.49 8.66
CA ALA A 71 -15.88 -8.74 9.16
C ALA A 71 -15.53 -7.93 10.43
N ARG A 72 -16.51 -7.35 11.14
CA ARG A 72 -16.27 -6.35 12.20
C ARG A 72 -15.39 -6.87 13.34
N ARG A 73 -15.57 -8.13 13.76
CA ARG A 73 -14.75 -8.76 14.82
C ARG A 73 -13.29 -8.90 14.37
N TRP A 74 -13.09 -9.30 13.12
CA TRP A 74 -11.79 -9.35 12.47
C TRP A 74 -11.12 -7.98 12.40
N ALA A 75 -11.83 -6.98 11.89
CA ALA A 75 -11.33 -5.62 11.74
C ALA A 75 -10.87 -5.03 13.08
N LYS A 76 -11.65 -5.25 14.16
CA LYS A 76 -11.26 -4.84 15.52
C LYS A 76 -10.00 -5.55 16.00
N ALA A 77 -9.91 -6.87 15.81
CA ALA A 77 -8.75 -7.65 16.22
C ALA A 77 -7.47 -7.25 15.45
N TRP A 78 -7.60 -6.88 14.18
CA TRP A 78 -6.49 -6.43 13.33
C TRP A 78 -6.03 -4.99 13.62
N ALA A 79 -6.85 -4.18 14.30
CA ALA A 79 -6.52 -2.78 14.53
C ALA A 79 -5.26 -2.62 15.39
N VAL A 80 -5.20 -3.34 16.52
CA VAL A 80 -4.06 -3.28 17.46
C VAL A 80 -2.73 -3.66 16.80
N PRO A 81 -2.57 -4.83 16.16
CA PRO A 81 -1.30 -5.19 15.52
C PRO A 81 -0.94 -4.25 14.36
N SER A 82 -1.92 -3.71 13.63
CA SER A 82 -1.65 -2.74 12.56
C SER A 82 -1.13 -1.41 13.10
N ILE A 83 -1.71 -0.92 14.19
CA ILE A 83 -1.29 0.32 14.86
C ILE A 83 0.10 0.15 15.47
N LEU A 84 0.30 -0.89 16.29
CA LEU A 84 1.59 -1.13 16.94
C LEU A 84 2.71 -1.40 15.93
N GLY A 85 2.42 -2.21 14.91
CA GLY A 85 3.34 -2.44 13.81
C GLY A 85 3.66 -1.13 13.07
N GLY A 86 2.64 -0.34 12.73
CA GLY A 86 2.81 0.95 12.05
C GLY A 86 3.67 1.94 12.83
N ILE A 87 3.49 2.02 14.16
CA ILE A 87 4.35 2.82 15.05
C ILE A 87 5.80 2.38 14.93
N ILE A 88 6.06 1.09 15.15
CA ILE A 88 7.41 0.52 15.14
C ILE A 88 8.06 0.71 13.77
N GLY A 89 7.33 0.43 12.69
CA GLY A 89 7.79 0.62 11.32
C GLY A 89 8.16 2.07 11.01
N ALA A 90 7.30 3.02 11.36
CA ALA A 90 7.56 4.44 11.12
C ALA A 90 8.76 4.96 11.92
N LEU A 91 8.89 4.55 13.18
CA LEU A 91 10.06 4.88 14.00
C LEU A 91 11.35 4.26 13.45
N LEU A 92 11.28 3.00 12.98
CA LEU A 92 12.41 2.35 12.32
C LEU A 92 12.85 3.11 11.06
N LEU A 93 11.90 3.65 10.28
CA LEU A 93 12.25 4.46 9.12
C LEU A 93 13.01 5.72 9.54
N LEU A 94 12.50 6.45 10.53
CA LEU A 94 13.14 7.67 11.04
C LEU A 94 14.54 7.42 11.63
N TRP A 95 14.77 6.23 12.18
CA TRP A 95 16.06 5.83 12.74
C TRP A 95 17.01 5.21 11.70
N THR A 96 16.51 4.88 10.51
CA THR A 96 17.35 4.31 9.46
C THR A 96 18.17 5.40 8.78
N PRO A 97 19.50 5.25 8.66
CA PRO A 97 20.30 6.17 7.85
C PRO A 97 19.86 6.19 6.39
N GLU A 98 19.75 7.39 5.80
CA GLU A 98 19.33 7.62 4.41
C GLU A 98 20.01 6.67 3.40
N ARG A 99 21.33 6.52 3.51
CA ARG A 99 22.13 5.64 2.64
C ARG A 99 21.73 4.17 2.75
N ARG A 100 21.40 3.69 3.96
CA ARG A 100 20.96 2.29 4.16
C ARG A 100 19.55 2.09 3.62
N PHE A 101 18.66 3.04 3.85
CA PHE A 101 17.30 2.97 3.31
C PHE A 101 17.32 2.96 1.78
N ALA A 102 18.06 3.88 1.15
CA ALA A 102 18.23 3.94 -0.30
C ALA A 102 18.78 2.63 -0.89
N ALA A 103 19.71 1.95 -0.19
CA ALA A 103 20.23 0.65 -0.62
C ALA A 103 19.21 -0.50 -0.46
N LEU A 104 18.29 -0.42 0.51
CA LEU A 104 17.25 -1.43 0.72
C LEU A 104 16.09 -1.29 -0.26
N VAL A 105 15.76 -0.07 -0.64
CA VAL A 105 14.62 0.30 -1.48
C VAL A 105 14.44 -0.55 -2.75
N PRO A 106 15.47 -0.81 -3.59
CA PRO A 106 15.31 -1.64 -4.79
C PRO A 106 14.84 -3.06 -4.44
N TYR A 107 15.39 -3.66 -3.38
CA TYR A 107 14.99 -4.99 -2.92
C TYR A 107 13.56 -4.98 -2.38
N LEU A 108 13.13 -3.92 -1.71
CA LEU A 108 11.76 -3.78 -1.21
C LEU A 108 10.76 -3.66 -2.37
N ILE A 109 11.09 -2.88 -3.41
CA ILE A 109 10.23 -2.70 -4.60
C ILE A 109 10.18 -3.99 -5.43
N LEU A 110 11.32 -4.62 -5.69
CA LEU A 110 11.39 -5.87 -6.44
C LEU A 110 10.67 -6.99 -5.67
N GLY A 111 10.89 -7.10 -4.36
CA GLY A 111 10.19 -8.07 -3.50
C GLY A 111 8.68 -7.87 -3.53
N ALA A 112 8.20 -6.63 -3.38
CA ALA A 112 6.78 -6.30 -3.48
C ALA A 112 6.21 -6.61 -4.88
N THR A 113 6.97 -6.33 -5.94
CA THR A 113 6.57 -6.56 -7.33
C THR A 113 6.51 -8.05 -7.67
N VAL A 114 7.49 -8.84 -7.24
CA VAL A 114 7.51 -10.30 -7.38
C VAL A 114 6.33 -10.89 -6.62
N LEU A 115 6.12 -10.47 -5.37
CA LEU A 115 4.99 -10.93 -4.59
C LEU A 115 3.65 -10.60 -5.29
N PHE A 116 3.52 -9.40 -5.85
CA PHE A 116 2.36 -9.00 -6.62
C PHE A 116 2.14 -9.85 -7.87
N MET A 117 3.22 -10.21 -8.57
CA MET A 117 3.21 -11.05 -9.76
C MET A 117 2.86 -12.51 -9.45
N ILE A 118 3.20 -13.00 -8.27
CA ILE A 118 2.94 -14.38 -7.88
C ILE A 118 1.60 -14.52 -7.16
N GLN A 119 1.11 -13.45 -6.49
CA GLN A 119 -0.14 -13.48 -5.72
C GLN A 119 -1.35 -13.96 -6.53
N GLY A 120 -1.56 -13.48 -7.76
CA GLY A 120 -2.71 -13.83 -8.60
C GLY A 120 -2.83 -15.33 -8.92
N PRO A 121 -1.79 -15.98 -9.49
CA PRO A 121 -1.82 -17.43 -9.77
C PRO A 121 -1.78 -18.28 -8.49
N LEU A 122 -1.10 -17.84 -7.42
CA LEU A 122 -1.11 -18.55 -6.14
C LEU A 122 -2.48 -18.53 -5.48
N LEU A 123 -3.14 -17.36 -5.39
CA LEU A 123 -4.51 -17.27 -4.84
C LEU A 123 -5.43 -18.21 -5.60
N LYS A 124 -5.41 -18.18 -6.95
CA LYS A 124 -6.28 -19.04 -7.76
C LYS A 124 -6.06 -20.53 -7.55
N SER A 125 -4.83 -20.96 -7.29
CA SER A 125 -4.50 -22.38 -7.13
C SER A 125 -4.71 -22.88 -5.69
N TRP A 126 -4.63 -21.99 -4.70
CA TRP A 126 -4.73 -22.34 -3.27
C TRP A 126 -6.10 -22.08 -2.62
N ILE A 127 -6.97 -21.28 -3.24
CA ILE A 127 -8.35 -21.00 -2.77
C ILE A 127 -9.21 -22.27 -2.64
N ALA A 128 -8.78 -23.40 -3.18
CA ALA A 128 -9.59 -24.61 -3.30
C ALA A 128 -9.85 -25.40 -1.99
N THR A 129 -9.33 -25.04 -0.81
CA THR A 129 -9.34 -26.05 0.29
C THR A 129 -9.75 -25.66 1.70
N ARG A 130 -9.92 -24.39 2.10
CA ARG A 130 -10.43 -24.08 3.47
C ARG A 130 -11.20 -22.76 3.49
N THR A 131 -12.49 -22.80 3.83
CA THR A 131 -13.31 -21.59 4.00
C THR A 131 -13.41 -21.26 5.49
N ILE A 132 -12.98 -20.06 5.90
CA ILE A 132 -13.15 -19.55 7.28
C ILE A 132 -14.46 -18.74 7.41
N ALA A 133 -15.13 -18.44 6.30
CA ALA A 133 -16.41 -17.76 6.30
C ALA A 133 -17.53 -18.70 6.76
N ARG A 134 -18.38 -18.21 7.67
CA ARG A 134 -19.61 -18.88 8.08
C ARG A 134 -20.63 -18.90 6.93
N PRO A 135 -21.65 -19.77 6.99
CA PRO A 135 -22.71 -19.83 5.98
C PRO A 135 -23.47 -18.52 5.79
N ASP A 136 -23.49 -17.65 6.82
CA ASP A 136 -24.09 -16.32 6.81
C ASP A 136 -23.19 -15.22 6.23
N GLY A 137 -21.99 -15.57 5.78
CA GLY A 137 -21.00 -14.64 5.22
C GLY A 137 -20.20 -13.85 6.25
N THR A 138 -20.33 -14.14 7.55
CA THR A 138 -19.55 -13.51 8.62
C THR A 138 -18.22 -14.21 8.88
N LEU A 139 -17.22 -13.47 9.39
CA LEU A 139 -15.91 -14.00 9.76
C LEU A 139 -15.79 -14.20 11.27
N ASP A 140 -15.41 -15.42 11.69
CA ASP A 140 -14.99 -15.74 13.06
C ASP A 140 -13.69 -15.05 13.44
N LEU A 141 -13.36 -14.93 14.73
CA LEU A 141 -12.13 -14.26 15.19
C LEU A 141 -10.86 -14.79 14.48
N PRO A 142 -9.89 -13.92 14.15
CA PRO A 142 -8.68 -14.35 13.47
C PRO A 142 -7.82 -15.20 14.41
N PRO A 143 -7.34 -16.37 13.96
CA PRO A 143 -6.31 -17.11 14.67
C PRO A 143 -5.10 -16.25 15.05
N ARG A 144 -4.49 -16.51 16.21
CA ARG A 144 -3.35 -15.73 16.75
C ARG A 144 -2.20 -15.54 15.76
N ARG A 145 -1.88 -16.59 14.98
CA ARG A 145 -0.86 -16.53 13.91
C ARG A 145 -1.09 -15.39 12.91
N PHE A 146 -2.34 -15.02 12.65
CA PHE A 146 -2.69 -13.96 11.72
C PHE A 146 -2.59 -12.57 12.33
N LEU A 147 -2.74 -12.46 13.66
CA LEU A 147 -2.43 -11.22 14.37
C LEU A 147 -0.92 -10.95 14.34
N VAL A 148 -0.09 -11.98 14.51
CA VAL A 148 1.38 -11.88 14.40
C VAL A 148 1.79 -11.51 12.98
N PHE A 149 1.19 -12.16 11.97
CA PHE A 149 1.43 -11.80 10.57
C PHE A 149 1.04 -10.34 10.30
N GLN A 150 -0.16 -9.91 10.72
CA GLN A 150 -0.62 -8.54 10.52
C GLN A 150 0.27 -7.53 11.25
N PHE A 151 0.83 -7.89 12.41
CA PHE A 151 1.81 -7.07 13.11
C PHE A 151 3.09 -6.89 12.28
N GLY A 152 3.63 -7.97 11.72
CA GLY A 152 4.79 -7.91 10.82
C GLY A 152 4.52 -7.08 9.56
N VAL A 153 3.33 -7.24 8.96
CA VAL A 153 2.90 -6.39 7.83
C VAL A 153 2.72 -4.94 8.28
N GLY A 154 2.26 -4.68 9.49
CA GLY A 154 2.19 -3.35 10.08
C GLY A 154 3.56 -2.70 10.21
N ILE A 155 4.57 -3.43 10.69
CA ILE A 155 5.98 -2.95 10.74
C ILE A 155 6.47 -2.59 9.34
N TYR A 156 6.29 -3.51 8.39
CA TYR A 156 6.67 -3.26 7.00
C TYR A 156 5.93 -2.07 6.39
N GLY A 157 4.62 -1.97 6.63
CA GLY A 157 3.75 -0.92 6.12
C GLY A 157 4.07 0.45 6.71
N GLY A 158 4.37 0.52 8.01
CA GLY A 158 4.85 1.75 8.64
C GLY A 158 6.25 2.15 8.18
N TYR A 159 7.12 1.17 7.87
CA TYR A 159 8.49 1.43 7.41
C TYR A 159 8.54 1.91 5.95
N PHE A 160 7.91 1.17 5.04
CA PHE A 160 7.98 1.43 3.60
C PHE A 160 6.61 1.62 2.94
N GLY A 161 5.58 0.94 3.42
CA GLY A 161 4.20 1.10 2.91
C GLY A 161 3.94 0.51 1.51
N ALA A 162 4.94 0.52 0.60
CA ALA A 162 4.79 -0.03 -0.75
C ALA A 162 4.57 -1.54 -0.73
N GLY A 163 3.54 -2.02 -1.41
CA GLY A 163 3.23 -3.45 -1.43
C GLY A 163 2.60 -4.01 -0.14
N ALA A 164 2.41 -3.21 0.91
CA ALA A 164 1.77 -3.70 2.14
C ALA A 164 0.35 -4.22 1.91
N GLY A 165 -0.45 -3.55 1.07
CA GLY A 165 -1.78 -4.02 0.70
C GLY A 165 -1.76 -5.34 -0.08
N ILE A 166 -0.71 -5.57 -0.87
CA ILE A 166 -0.50 -6.80 -1.64
C ILE A 166 -0.16 -7.95 -0.70
N LEU A 167 0.74 -7.73 0.27
CA LEU A 167 1.05 -8.66 1.34
C LEU A 167 -0.20 -9.05 2.14
N MET A 168 -1.03 -8.07 2.51
CA MET A 168 -2.30 -8.33 3.21
C MET A 168 -3.24 -9.19 2.37
N LEU A 169 -3.51 -8.81 1.12
CA LEU A 169 -4.41 -9.57 0.26
C LEU A 169 -3.89 -10.99 -0.04
N ALA A 170 -2.57 -11.15 -0.19
CA ALA A 170 -1.95 -12.45 -0.42
C ALA A 170 -2.17 -13.35 0.81
N ALA A 171 -1.91 -12.81 1.99
CA ALA A 171 -2.12 -13.55 3.23
C ALA A 171 -3.60 -13.86 3.45
N LEU A 172 -4.50 -12.89 3.29
CA LEU A 172 -5.94 -13.10 3.38
C LEU A 172 -6.43 -14.22 2.45
N GLY A 173 -5.89 -14.31 1.23
CA GLY A 173 -6.23 -15.38 0.28
C GLY A 173 -5.64 -16.73 0.69
N LEU A 174 -4.39 -16.77 1.16
CA LEU A 174 -3.78 -17.98 1.74
C LEU A 174 -4.51 -18.48 3.00
N MET A 175 -5.21 -17.57 3.69
CA MET A 175 -6.07 -17.87 4.82
C MET A 175 -7.43 -18.46 4.42
N GLY A 176 -7.76 -18.48 3.13
CA GLY A 176 -9.02 -19.05 2.66
C GLY A 176 -10.20 -18.09 2.67
N LEU A 177 -9.95 -16.77 2.75
CA LEU A 177 -10.99 -15.81 2.40
C LEU A 177 -11.16 -15.81 0.88
N THR A 178 -12.40 -16.00 0.44
CA THR A 178 -12.76 -16.05 -0.99
C THR A 178 -13.48 -14.80 -1.45
N ASN A 179 -14.10 -14.05 -0.52
CA ASN A 179 -14.81 -12.81 -0.82
C ASN A 179 -13.81 -11.65 -1.00
N ILE A 180 -13.52 -11.32 -2.26
CA ILE A 180 -12.58 -10.26 -2.66
C ILE A 180 -12.98 -8.90 -2.07
N HIS A 181 -14.27 -8.59 -1.98
CA HIS A 181 -14.71 -7.30 -1.45
C HIS A 181 -14.48 -7.19 0.06
N GLN A 182 -14.71 -8.27 0.83
CA GLN A 182 -14.38 -8.32 2.25
C GLN A 182 -12.87 -8.23 2.49
N MET A 183 -12.07 -8.92 1.67
CA MET A 183 -10.61 -8.85 1.74
C MET A 183 -10.09 -7.44 1.47
N ASN A 184 -10.65 -6.76 0.46
CA ASN A 184 -10.32 -5.37 0.16
C ASN A 184 -10.74 -4.42 1.30
N GLY A 185 -11.89 -4.66 1.93
CA GLY A 185 -12.31 -3.93 3.13
C GLY A 185 -11.30 -4.08 4.29
N LEU A 186 -10.89 -5.31 4.61
CA LEU A 186 -9.89 -5.59 5.65
C LEU A 186 -8.51 -5.03 5.33
N LYS A 187 -8.08 -5.12 4.06
CA LYS A 187 -6.85 -4.51 3.54
C LYS A 187 -6.85 -3.01 3.78
N ASN A 188 -7.92 -2.33 3.34
CA ASN A 188 -8.02 -0.87 3.47
C ASN A 188 -8.14 -0.43 4.92
N TRP A 189 -8.82 -1.21 5.77
CA TRP A 189 -8.90 -0.94 7.21
C TRP A 189 -7.53 -1.05 7.89
N GLY A 190 -6.86 -2.21 7.81
CA GLY A 190 -5.57 -2.39 8.48
C GLY A 190 -4.46 -1.53 7.87
N GLY A 191 -4.43 -1.41 6.53
CA GLY A 191 -3.52 -0.52 5.80
C GLY A 191 -3.75 0.95 6.15
N GLY A 192 -5.00 1.37 6.27
CA GLY A 192 -5.37 2.72 6.67
C GLY A 192 -4.93 3.05 8.11
N LEU A 193 -5.04 2.10 9.03
CA LEU A 193 -4.61 2.27 10.42
C LEU A 193 -3.09 2.35 10.56
N MET A 194 -2.34 1.42 9.94
CA MET A 194 -0.87 1.46 10.01
C MET A 194 -0.33 2.75 9.35
N ASN A 195 -0.90 3.16 8.22
CA ASN A 195 -0.50 4.39 7.55
C ASN A 195 -0.95 5.63 8.32
N LEU A 196 -2.10 5.64 8.98
CA LEU A 196 -2.52 6.78 9.81
C LEU A 196 -1.46 7.11 10.86
N VAL A 197 -0.97 6.08 11.55
CA VAL A 197 0.05 6.30 12.58
C VAL A 197 1.37 6.74 11.96
N ALA A 198 1.78 6.14 10.84
CA ALA A 198 2.96 6.57 10.09
C ALA A 198 2.85 8.05 9.64
N VAL A 199 1.68 8.47 9.15
CA VAL A 199 1.39 9.86 8.76
C VAL A 199 1.54 10.80 9.94
N VAL A 200 0.99 10.47 11.11
CA VAL A 200 1.12 11.31 12.31
C VAL A 200 2.58 11.44 12.73
N ILE A 201 3.34 10.34 12.74
CA ILE A 201 4.76 10.32 13.10
C ILE A 201 5.59 11.12 12.08
N PHE A 202 5.40 10.88 10.78
CA PHE A 202 6.15 11.57 9.73
C PHE A 202 5.84 13.07 9.69
N ALA A 203 4.57 13.45 9.79
CA ALA A 203 4.16 14.85 9.86
C ALA A 203 4.76 15.55 11.09
N GLY A 204 4.74 14.89 12.26
CA GLY A 204 5.32 15.42 13.50
C GLY A 204 6.86 15.51 13.48
N SER A 205 7.53 14.67 12.70
CA SER A 205 9.00 14.69 12.56
C SER A 205 9.56 15.74 11.61
N GLY A 206 8.69 16.43 10.84
CA GLY A 206 9.10 17.50 9.92
C GLY A 206 9.78 17.04 8.62
N ILE A 207 9.89 15.73 8.35
CA ILE A 207 10.56 15.19 7.16
C ILE A 207 9.68 15.22 5.89
N VAL A 208 8.42 15.63 6.01
CA VAL A 208 7.43 15.59 4.93
C VAL A 208 7.57 16.83 4.04
N ASN A 209 7.69 16.63 2.74
CA ASN A 209 7.63 17.72 1.77
C ASN A 209 6.17 18.09 1.50
N TRP A 210 5.65 19.08 2.25
CA TRP A 210 4.24 19.49 2.17
C TRP A 210 3.77 19.97 0.80
N PRO A 211 4.51 20.83 0.07
CA PRO A 211 4.12 21.23 -1.29
C PRO A 211 3.87 20.02 -2.19
N VAL A 212 4.81 19.06 -2.19
CA VAL A 212 4.67 17.83 -2.97
C VAL A 212 3.54 16.97 -2.43
N ALA A 213 3.44 16.77 -1.11
CA ALA A 213 2.40 15.95 -0.48
C ALA A 213 0.99 16.45 -0.83
N ILE A 214 0.75 17.76 -0.82
CA ILE A 214 -0.55 18.37 -1.13
C ILE A 214 -0.88 18.19 -2.62
N THR A 215 0.06 18.50 -3.52
CA THR A 215 -0.13 18.30 -4.96
C THR A 215 -0.43 16.82 -5.26
N MET A 216 0.33 15.92 -4.64
CA MET A 216 0.11 14.49 -4.76
C MET A 216 -1.24 14.06 -4.16
N ALA A 217 -1.67 14.63 -3.03
CA ALA A 217 -2.96 14.31 -2.41
C ALA A 217 -4.15 14.71 -3.29
N ILE A 218 -4.07 15.86 -3.98
CA ILE A 218 -5.08 16.30 -4.95
C ILE A 218 -5.14 15.31 -6.12
N GLY A 219 -3.98 15.04 -6.74
CA GLY A 219 -3.88 14.03 -7.81
C GLY A 219 -4.37 12.67 -7.34
N ALA A 220 -4.05 12.30 -6.10
CA ALA A 220 -4.40 11.03 -5.50
C ALA A 220 -5.90 10.88 -5.25
N THR A 221 -6.57 11.96 -4.86
CA THR A 221 -8.02 11.97 -4.63
C THR A 221 -8.76 11.82 -5.96
N ILE A 222 -8.35 12.58 -6.99
CA ILE A 222 -8.92 12.51 -8.34
C ILE A 222 -8.67 11.12 -8.96
N GLY A 223 -7.43 10.66 -8.91
CA GLY A 223 -7.01 9.36 -9.43
C GLY A 223 -7.59 8.17 -8.67
N GLY A 224 -7.78 8.29 -7.35
CA GLY A 224 -8.40 7.26 -6.52
C GLY A 224 -9.88 7.07 -6.84
N ILE A 225 -10.63 8.18 -6.95
CA ILE A 225 -12.06 8.15 -7.33
C ILE A 225 -12.21 7.63 -8.76
N GLY A 226 -11.51 8.25 -9.72
CA GLY A 226 -11.56 7.84 -11.14
C GLY A 226 -11.05 6.41 -11.35
N GLY A 227 -9.95 6.02 -10.71
CA GLY A 227 -9.35 4.69 -10.80
C GLY A 227 -10.23 3.59 -10.19
N SER A 228 -10.93 3.87 -9.09
CA SER A 228 -11.89 2.93 -8.52
C SER A 228 -13.10 2.68 -9.43
N LEU A 229 -13.51 3.68 -10.22
CA LEU A 229 -14.59 3.57 -11.21
C LEU A 229 -14.11 2.92 -12.52
N LEU A 230 -12.89 3.24 -12.97
CA LEU A 230 -12.33 2.75 -14.24
C LEU A 230 -11.81 1.31 -14.11
N ALA A 231 -11.24 0.92 -12.97
CA ALA A 231 -10.76 -0.44 -12.74
C ALA A 231 -11.89 -1.48 -12.70
N GLN A 232 -13.11 -1.06 -12.38
CA GLN A 232 -14.30 -1.90 -12.55
C GLN A 232 -14.61 -2.17 -14.03
N ARG A 233 -14.15 -1.33 -14.96
CA ARG A 233 -14.38 -1.46 -16.42
C ARG A 233 -13.19 -2.03 -17.20
N VAL A 234 -11.95 -1.72 -16.82
CA VAL A 234 -10.72 -2.06 -17.59
C VAL A 234 -10.22 -3.50 -17.32
N GLY A 235 -10.81 -4.20 -16.37
CA GLY A 235 -10.47 -5.59 -16.05
C GLY A 235 -9.15 -5.70 -15.27
N GLN A 236 -9.22 -6.43 -14.16
CA GLN A 236 -8.14 -6.56 -13.18
C GLN A 236 -6.79 -7.03 -13.75
N ARG A 237 -6.79 -7.70 -14.91
CA ARG A 237 -5.58 -8.19 -15.61
C ARG A 237 -4.70 -7.06 -16.17
N TRP A 238 -5.28 -6.01 -16.73
CA TRP A 238 -4.53 -4.93 -17.37
C TRP A 238 -3.88 -4.00 -16.36
N VAL A 239 -4.62 -3.67 -15.29
CA VAL A 239 -4.08 -2.93 -14.13
C VAL A 239 -2.86 -3.67 -13.58
N ARG A 240 -2.96 -4.99 -13.41
CA ARG A 240 -1.87 -5.82 -12.90
C ARG A 240 -0.61 -5.77 -13.80
N ARG A 241 -0.77 -5.80 -15.12
CA ARG A 241 0.35 -5.75 -16.07
C ARG A 241 1.08 -4.39 -16.04
N ALA A 242 0.34 -3.29 -15.97
CA ALA A 242 0.93 -1.96 -15.86
C ALA A 242 1.76 -1.79 -14.58
N VAL A 243 1.25 -2.29 -13.44
CA VAL A 243 1.98 -2.28 -12.16
C VAL A 243 3.30 -3.02 -12.26
N VAL A 244 3.28 -4.25 -12.82
CA VAL A 244 4.47 -5.08 -12.92
C VAL A 244 5.49 -4.41 -13.84
N ALA A 245 5.07 -3.83 -14.96
CA ALA A 245 5.96 -3.11 -15.85
C ALA A 245 6.62 -1.90 -15.17
N ILE A 246 5.84 -1.09 -14.44
CA ILE A 246 6.36 0.11 -13.76
C ILE A 246 7.24 -0.26 -12.57
N GLY A 247 6.80 -1.19 -11.70
CA GLY A 247 7.55 -1.61 -10.52
C GLY A 247 8.83 -2.37 -10.85
N PHE A 248 8.81 -3.21 -11.89
CA PHE A 248 10.00 -3.91 -12.36
C PHE A 248 10.95 -2.95 -13.07
N GLY A 249 10.44 -2.04 -13.90
CA GLY A 249 11.23 -1.00 -14.55
C GLY A 249 11.92 -0.09 -13.54
N SER A 250 11.18 0.46 -12.57
CA SER A 250 11.72 1.36 -11.55
C SER A 250 12.66 0.65 -10.58
N GLY A 251 12.32 -0.57 -10.14
CA GLY A 251 13.20 -1.37 -9.28
C GLY A 251 14.52 -1.72 -9.97
N LEU A 252 14.47 -2.06 -11.26
CA LEU A 252 15.66 -2.37 -12.05
C LEU A 252 16.54 -1.14 -12.29
N THR A 253 15.96 0.01 -12.64
CA THR A 253 16.73 1.25 -12.82
C THR A 253 17.41 1.66 -11.52
N MET A 254 16.70 1.64 -10.39
CA MET A 254 17.28 1.99 -9.10
C MET A 254 18.37 1.01 -8.65
N LEU A 255 18.31 -0.26 -9.06
CA LEU A 255 19.34 -1.25 -8.77
C LEU A 255 20.58 -1.03 -9.65
N LEU A 256 20.39 -0.69 -10.92
CA LEU A 256 21.47 -0.36 -11.85
C LEU A 256 22.21 0.92 -11.45
N ASP A 257 21.51 1.93 -10.93
CA ASP A 257 22.12 3.17 -10.43
C ASP A 257 22.92 2.96 -9.11
N LEU A 258 22.78 1.80 -8.47
CA LEU A 258 23.44 1.46 -7.21
C LEU A 258 24.80 0.76 -7.39
N ILE A 259 25.08 0.25 -8.61
CA ILE A 259 26.27 -0.54 -8.98
C ILE A 259 27.26 0.36 -9.73
#